data_AF-A0A6P6IND7-F1
#
_entry.id   AF-A0A6P6IND7-F1
#
_cell.length_a   1.000
_cell.length_b   1.000
_cell.length_c   1.000
_cell.angle_alpha   90.00
_cell.angle_beta   90.00
_cell.angle_gamma   90.00
#
_symmetry.space_group_name_H-M   'P 1'
#
loop_
_entity.id
_entity.type
_entity.pdbx_description
1 polymer ?
#
loop_
_entity_poly.entity_id
_entity_poly.type
_entity_poly.pdbx_seq_one_letter_code
_entity_poly.pdbx_strand_id
1 'polypeptide(L)'
;SLEETSSSPMKRVKEKPGVCPHERITCETKVPDWCQTDGHCVEQMKCCSFACGKKCMDPLQEPCMLPSDQGNCNSNIMHWYFDNKHHLCKPFTYGGCYGNANNFISKEHCIMACTLIVKKGHCPLFPFKNRMECSSLCKSDIDCPQSDKCCESMCGFVCAMAWTAKSGFCPHKPVVCSTFDRPKCLQDNDCPVSQKCCSHCGLKCLEPQK
;
A
#
# COMPACT_ATOMS: atom_id res chain seq x y z
N SER A 1 -32.25 -47.45 -17.22
CA SER A 1 -30.84 -47.53 -17.64
C SER A 1 -30.48 -46.22 -18.29
N LEU A 2 -29.56 -45.50 -17.65
CA LEU A 2 -28.72 -44.40 -18.15
C LEU A 2 -29.43 -43.14 -18.68
N GLU A 3 -29.62 -42.19 -17.77
CA GLU A 3 -29.65 -40.75 -18.07
C GLU A 3 -28.22 -40.30 -18.36
N GLU A 4 -27.98 -39.65 -19.50
CA GLU A 4 -26.83 -38.77 -19.69
C GLU A 4 -27.32 -37.39 -20.12
N THR A 5 -27.38 -36.49 -19.15
CA THR A 5 -27.54 -35.05 -19.35
C THR A 5 -26.28 -34.49 -19.99
N SER A 6 -26.37 -34.14 -21.27
CA SER A 6 -25.33 -33.45 -22.04
C SER A 6 -25.12 -32.02 -21.53
N SER A 7 -24.07 -31.79 -20.74
CA SER A 7 -23.61 -30.45 -20.38
C SER A 7 -22.68 -29.88 -21.46
N SER A 8 -23.05 -28.73 -22.03
CA SER A 8 -22.31 -27.99 -23.07
C SER A 8 -20.86 -27.64 -22.69
N PRO A 9 -19.93 -27.53 -23.67
CA PRO A 9 -18.54 -27.16 -23.42
C PRO A 9 -18.42 -25.67 -23.09
N MET A 10 -18.03 -25.34 -21.86
CA MET A 10 -17.75 -23.96 -21.45
C MET A 10 -16.53 -23.43 -22.22
N LYS A 11 -16.73 -22.37 -23.03
CA LYS A 11 -15.64 -21.59 -23.64
C LYS A 11 -14.69 -21.12 -22.54
N ARG A 12 -13.44 -21.59 -22.54
CA ARG A 12 -12.40 -21.11 -21.63
C ARG A 12 -12.11 -19.64 -21.95
N VAL A 13 -12.65 -18.73 -21.15
CA VAL A 13 -12.37 -17.29 -21.23
C VAL A 13 -10.88 -17.10 -20.91
N LYS A 14 -10.09 -16.59 -21.88
CA LYS A 14 -8.64 -16.41 -21.72
C LYS A 14 -8.26 -15.26 -20.78
N GLU A 15 -9.12 -14.26 -20.64
CA GLU A 15 -8.95 -13.10 -19.76
C GLU A 15 -10.17 -12.96 -18.85
N LYS A 16 -9.95 -13.11 -17.54
CA LYS A 16 -10.99 -12.90 -16.53
C LYS A 16 -11.14 -11.39 -16.25
N PRO A 17 -12.34 -10.92 -15.87
CA PRO A 17 -12.58 -9.52 -15.55
C PRO A 17 -11.76 -9.05 -14.34
N GLY A 18 -11.46 -7.75 -14.29
CA GLY A 18 -10.61 -7.13 -13.27
C GLY A 18 -9.22 -6.77 -13.78
N VAL A 19 -8.50 -5.95 -13.01
CA VAL A 19 -7.17 -5.43 -13.37
C VAL A 19 -6.16 -5.96 -12.36
N CYS A 20 -4.99 -6.39 -12.85
CA CYS A 20 -3.91 -6.80 -11.99
C CYS A 20 -3.34 -5.61 -11.20
N PRO A 21 -2.90 -5.79 -9.95
CA PRO A 21 -2.16 -4.75 -9.26
C PRO A 21 -0.91 -4.39 -10.06
N HIS A 22 -0.52 -3.12 -10.03
CA HIS A 22 0.72 -2.67 -10.65
C HIS A 22 1.93 -3.33 -9.98
N GLU A 23 2.91 -3.71 -10.79
CA GLU A 23 4.19 -4.23 -10.30
C GLU A 23 4.88 -3.17 -9.44
N ARG A 24 5.31 -3.57 -8.25
CA ARG A 24 5.76 -2.64 -7.20
C ARG A 24 7.27 -2.55 -7.09
N ILE A 25 7.98 -3.44 -7.78
CA ILE A 25 9.42 -3.62 -7.66
C ILE A 25 10.06 -3.87 -9.02
N THR A 26 11.28 -3.37 -9.20
CA THR A 26 12.13 -3.74 -10.34
C THR A 26 13.03 -4.87 -9.90
N CYS A 27 12.98 -5.99 -10.63
CA CYS A 27 13.67 -7.20 -10.24
C CYS A 27 14.91 -7.42 -11.10
N GLU A 28 16.04 -7.63 -10.46
CA GLU A 28 17.26 -8.10 -11.13
C GLU A 28 17.16 -9.58 -11.51
N THR A 29 16.39 -10.35 -10.73
CA THR A 29 16.15 -11.78 -10.95
C THR A 29 14.67 -12.10 -10.93
N LYS A 30 14.22 -12.94 -11.87
CA LYS A 30 12.83 -13.44 -11.88
C LYS A 30 12.68 -14.57 -10.87
N VAL A 31 11.54 -14.61 -10.19
CA VAL A 31 11.15 -15.75 -9.36
C VAL A 31 10.27 -16.72 -10.16
N PRO A 32 10.15 -17.99 -9.74
CA PRO A 32 9.29 -18.96 -10.41
C PRO A 32 7.83 -18.49 -10.51
N ASP A 33 7.27 -18.59 -11.71
CA ASP A 33 5.87 -18.30 -11.99
C ASP A 33 4.97 -19.42 -11.44
N TRP A 34 3.92 -19.06 -10.71
CA TRP A 34 2.90 -20.00 -10.19
C TRP A 34 1.70 -20.15 -11.12
N CYS A 35 1.59 -19.27 -12.11
CA CYS A 35 0.55 -19.32 -13.14
C CYS A 35 1.10 -18.80 -14.48
N GLN A 36 0.45 -19.16 -15.57
CA GLN A 36 0.83 -18.70 -16.92
C GLN A 36 -0.25 -17.84 -17.56
N THR A 37 -1.52 -18.20 -17.32
CA THR A 37 -2.72 -17.52 -17.82
C THR A 37 -3.81 -17.51 -16.74
N ASP A 38 -4.82 -16.65 -16.88
CA ASP A 38 -5.96 -16.59 -15.95
C ASP A 38 -6.67 -17.94 -15.78
N GLY A 39 -6.64 -18.79 -16.82
CA GLY A 39 -7.24 -20.13 -16.78
C GLY A 39 -6.54 -21.12 -15.83
N HIS A 40 -5.33 -20.84 -15.36
CA HIS A 40 -4.65 -21.65 -14.33
C HIS A 40 -5.12 -21.31 -12.92
N CYS A 41 -5.68 -20.12 -12.75
CA CYS A 41 -6.16 -19.65 -11.47
C CYS A 41 -7.61 -20.09 -11.26
N VAL A 42 -7.99 -20.38 -10.03
CA VAL A 42 -9.36 -20.79 -9.69
C VAL A 42 -10.32 -19.61 -9.78
N GLU A 43 -11.60 -19.90 -10.05
CA GLU A 43 -12.70 -18.91 -10.01
C GLU A 43 -12.43 -17.60 -10.78
N GLN A 44 -12.62 -16.44 -10.15
CA GLN A 44 -12.35 -15.10 -10.69
C GLN A 44 -10.88 -14.65 -10.58
N MET A 45 -9.99 -15.45 -10.01
CA MET A 45 -8.60 -15.04 -9.82
C MET A 45 -7.86 -14.91 -11.16
N LYS A 46 -7.06 -13.86 -11.29
CA LYS A 46 -6.24 -13.54 -12.47
C LYS A 46 -4.80 -13.95 -12.26
N CYS A 47 -4.10 -14.26 -13.35
CA CYS A 47 -2.66 -14.51 -13.35
C CYS A 47 -1.93 -13.19 -13.56
N CYS A 48 -1.38 -12.63 -12.49
CA CYS A 48 -0.82 -11.28 -12.48
C CYS A 48 0.68 -11.32 -12.14
N SER A 49 1.47 -10.44 -12.78
CA SER A 49 2.86 -10.23 -12.42
C SER A 49 2.94 -9.42 -11.13
N PHE A 50 3.59 -9.97 -10.11
CA PHE A 50 3.78 -9.31 -8.83
C PHE A 50 4.98 -9.89 -8.09
N ALA A 51 5.84 -9.01 -7.61
CA ALA A 51 7.04 -9.35 -6.86
C ALA A 51 7.95 -10.33 -7.62
N CYS A 52 8.29 -9.96 -8.85
CA CYS A 52 9.23 -10.65 -9.75
C CYS A 52 8.75 -11.95 -10.41
N GLY A 53 7.46 -12.30 -10.30
CA GLY A 53 6.91 -13.50 -10.92
C GLY A 53 5.40 -13.43 -11.05
N LYS A 54 4.80 -14.42 -11.70
CA LYS A 54 3.35 -14.50 -11.91
C LYS A 54 2.66 -15.28 -10.81
N LYS A 55 1.60 -14.73 -10.23
CA LYS A 55 0.81 -15.35 -9.16
C LYS A 55 -0.68 -15.21 -9.44
N CYS A 56 -1.46 -16.16 -8.94
CA CYS A 56 -2.91 -16.03 -8.93
C CYS A 56 -3.34 -15.00 -7.88
N MET A 57 -4.08 -13.98 -8.31
CA MET A 57 -4.54 -12.87 -7.49
C MET A 57 -6.02 -12.61 -7.68
N ASP A 58 -6.70 -12.28 -6.59
CA ASP A 58 -8.02 -11.69 -6.65
C ASP A 58 -7.87 -10.20 -7.02
N PRO A 59 -8.41 -9.72 -8.16
CA PRO A 59 -8.31 -8.33 -8.58
C PRO A 59 -8.98 -7.33 -7.63
N LEU A 60 -9.77 -7.80 -6.65
CA LEU A 60 -10.43 -6.98 -5.64
C LEU A 60 -9.66 -6.90 -4.32
N GLN A 61 -8.59 -7.68 -4.14
CA GLN A 61 -7.84 -7.74 -2.88
C GLN A 61 -6.41 -7.24 -3.03
N GLU A 62 -5.95 -6.52 -2.02
CA GLU A 62 -4.58 -6.03 -1.92
C GLU A 62 -3.65 -7.12 -1.35
N PRO A 63 -2.65 -7.62 -2.11
CA PRO A 63 -1.81 -8.74 -1.67
C PRO A 63 -1.19 -8.52 -0.28
N CYS A 64 -0.66 -7.33 -0.01
CA CYS A 64 -0.01 -7.01 1.26
C CYS A 64 -0.98 -6.88 2.44
N MET A 65 -2.30 -6.93 2.22
CA MET A 65 -3.32 -6.87 3.27
C MET A 65 -3.89 -8.26 3.60
N LEU A 66 -3.57 -9.29 2.82
CA LEU A 66 -4.03 -10.66 3.05
C LEU A 66 -3.31 -11.28 4.26
N PRO A 67 -3.92 -12.26 4.95
CA PRO A 67 -3.18 -13.07 5.93
C PRO A 67 -2.13 -13.95 5.23
N SER A 68 -1.19 -14.52 5.99
CA SER A 68 -0.41 -15.65 5.46
C SER A 68 -1.33 -16.84 5.20
N ASP A 69 -1.04 -17.58 4.14
CA ASP A 69 -1.80 -18.76 3.77
C ASP A 69 -0.85 -19.89 3.37
N GLN A 70 -0.85 -20.94 4.19
CA GLN A 70 -0.05 -22.14 3.97
C GLN A 70 -0.49 -22.89 2.70
N GLY A 71 -1.75 -22.73 2.29
CA GLY A 71 -2.38 -23.53 1.25
C GLY A 71 -2.64 -24.97 1.71
N ASN A 72 -3.03 -25.82 0.76
CA ASN A 72 -3.54 -27.16 1.06
C ASN A 72 -2.52 -28.29 0.83
N CYS A 73 -1.28 -27.96 0.48
CA CYS A 73 -0.19 -28.94 0.35
C CYS A 73 0.64 -29.05 1.64
N ASN A 74 1.39 -30.15 1.77
CA ASN A 74 2.09 -30.52 3.02
C ASN A 74 3.63 -30.38 2.92
N SER A 75 4.14 -29.51 2.06
CA SER A 75 5.58 -29.21 2.01
C SER A 75 5.95 -28.24 3.15
N ASN A 76 7.21 -28.28 3.59
CA ASN A 76 7.74 -27.35 4.59
C ASN A 76 8.69 -26.34 3.91
N ILE A 77 8.14 -25.39 3.17
CA ILE A 77 8.91 -24.38 2.45
C ILE A 77 8.86 -23.07 3.23
N MET A 78 10.01 -22.53 3.63
CA MET A 78 10.07 -21.25 4.34
C MET A 78 9.96 -20.08 3.36
N HIS A 79 8.84 -19.37 3.42
CA HIS A 79 8.57 -18.15 2.67
C HIS A 79 8.29 -16.99 3.64
N TRP A 80 8.06 -15.80 3.11
CA TRP A 80 7.79 -14.57 3.85
C TRP A 80 6.41 -14.03 3.51
N TYR A 81 5.70 -13.50 4.51
CA TYR A 81 4.48 -12.72 4.31
C TYR A 81 4.62 -11.37 5.01
N PHE A 82 3.88 -10.38 4.54
CA PHE A 82 3.80 -9.08 5.18
C PHE A 82 2.74 -9.09 6.27
N ASP A 83 3.15 -8.86 7.51
CA ASP A 83 2.24 -8.64 8.63
C ASP A 83 1.82 -7.17 8.64
N ASN A 84 0.64 -6.89 8.06
CA ASN A 84 0.09 -5.55 8.00
C ASN A 84 -0.17 -4.91 9.38
N LYS A 85 -0.42 -5.70 10.42
CA LYS A 85 -0.67 -5.16 11.77
C LYS A 85 0.59 -4.56 12.38
N HIS A 86 1.74 -5.16 12.10
CA HIS A 86 3.03 -4.73 12.65
C HIS A 86 3.95 -4.07 11.60
N HIS A 87 3.49 -3.96 10.36
CA HIS A 87 4.22 -3.43 9.21
C HIS A 87 5.59 -4.07 9.00
N LEU A 88 5.68 -5.40 9.13
CA LEU A 88 6.94 -6.11 8.99
C LEU A 88 6.79 -7.46 8.31
N CYS A 89 7.79 -7.84 7.52
CA CYS A 89 7.84 -9.14 6.86
C CYS A 89 8.26 -10.23 7.85
N LYS A 90 7.41 -11.25 8.00
CA LYS A 90 7.62 -12.40 8.88
C LYS A 90 7.76 -13.69 8.06
N PRO A 91 8.62 -14.63 8.49
CA PRO A 91 8.67 -15.94 7.86
C PRO A 91 7.41 -16.75 8.20
N PHE A 92 6.99 -17.63 7.31
CA PHE A 92 5.94 -18.61 7.52
C PHE A 92 6.20 -19.88 6.70
N THR A 93 5.52 -20.96 7.05
CA THR A 93 5.58 -22.23 6.31
C THR A 93 4.55 -22.21 5.19
N TYR A 94 5.03 -22.30 3.95
CA TYR A 94 4.21 -22.50 2.76
C TYR A 94 4.18 -23.97 2.37
N GLY A 95 2.97 -24.49 2.15
CA GLY A 95 2.68 -25.88 1.83
C GLY A 95 3.13 -26.32 0.44
N GLY A 96 3.46 -25.36 -0.44
CA GLY A 96 3.94 -25.62 -1.81
C GLY A 96 2.88 -25.58 -2.90
N CYS A 97 1.60 -25.41 -2.56
CA CYS A 97 0.54 -25.15 -3.53
C CYS A 97 -0.59 -24.32 -2.92
N TYR A 98 -1.42 -23.72 -3.78
CA TYR A 98 -2.46 -22.76 -3.39
C TYR A 98 -1.87 -21.63 -2.55
N GLY A 99 -2.58 -21.17 -1.53
CA GLY A 99 -2.20 -19.97 -0.79
C GLY A 99 -2.69 -18.69 -1.47
N ASN A 100 -2.16 -17.56 -1.03
CA ASN A 100 -2.49 -16.26 -1.59
C ASN A 100 -1.23 -15.45 -1.97
N ALA A 101 -1.44 -14.25 -2.50
CA ALA A 101 -0.36 -13.43 -3.05
C ALA A 101 0.52 -12.74 -1.98
N ASN A 102 0.16 -12.77 -0.69
CA ASN A 102 1.02 -12.35 0.43
C ASN A 102 2.07 -13.41 0.77
N ASN A 103 2.85 -13.78 -0.23
CA ASN A 103 3.75 -14.92 -0.15
C ASN A 103 4.98 -14.64 -1.03
N PHE A 104 6.14 -14.47 -0.40
CA PHE A 104 7.39 -14.05 -1.02
C PHE A 104 8.51 -15.03 -0.71
N ILE A 105 9.36 -15.30 -1.71
CA ILE A 105 10.49 -16.23 -1.55
C ILE A 105 11.58 -15.62 -0.65
N SER A 106 11.75 -14.29 -0.70
CA SER A 106 12.76 -13.57 0.08
C SER A 106 12.12 -12.48 0.94
N LYS A 107 12.79 -12.17 2.05
CA LYS A 107 12.40 -11.05 2.92
C LYS A 107 12.48 -9.74 2.16
N GLU A 108 13.49 -9.59 1.31
CA GLU A 108 13.75 -8.41 0.50
C GLU A 108 12.60 -8.16 -0.48
N HIS A 109 12.13 -9.19 -1.20
CA HIS A 109 10.96 -9.04 -2.09
C HIS A 109 9.70 -8.67 -1.31
N CYS A 110 9.49 -9.25 -0.13
CA CYS A 110 8.39 -8.85 0.74
C CYS A 110 8.49 -7.38 1.18
N ILE A 111 9.68 -6.94 1.62
CA ILE A 111 9.89 -5.56 2.08
C ILE A 111 9.66 -4.59 0.93
N MET A 112 10.26 -4.85 -0.23
CA MET A 112 10.12 -3.98 -1.39
C MET A 112 8.67 -3.96 -1.91
N ALA A 113 7.98 -5.10 -1.93
CA ALA A 113 6.60 -5.18 -2.42
C ALA A 113 5.57 -4.56 -1.46
N CYS A 114 5.79 -4.63 -0.14
CA CYS A 114 4.75 -4.31 0.85
C CYS A 114 5.11 -3.24 1.89
N THR A 115 6.38 -3.08 2.25
CA THR A 115 6.79 -2.09 3.27
C THR A 115 6.92 -0.68 2.70
N LEU A 116 7.00 -0.54 1.36
CA LEU A 116 7.02 0.74 0.68
C LEU A 116 5.63 1.45 0.63
N ILE A 117 4.59 0.87 1.23
CA ILE A 117 3.19 1.32 1.08
C ILE A 117 2.75 2.38 2.12
N VAL A 118 3.64 2.83 3.00
CA VAL A 118 3.43 4.11 3.71
C VAL A 118 4.51 5.07 3.27
N LYS A 119 4.22 5.87 2.24
CA LYS A 119 5.13 6.96 1.89
C LYS A 119 5.22 7.90 3.08
N LYS A 120 6.45 8.23 3.45
CA LYS A 120 6.74 9.10 4.60
C LYS A 120 6.08 10.47 4.41
N GLY A 121 5.56 11.03 5.49
CA GLY A 121 4.88 12.33 5.49
C GLY A 121 3.37 12.22 5.66
N HIS A 122 2.71 13.38 5.77
CA HIS A 122 1.26 13.50 5.98
C HIS A 122 0.59 14.08 4.74
N CYS A 123 -0.70 13.77 4.56
CA CYS A 123 -1.48 14.42 3.51
C CYS A 123 -1.66 15.91 3.81
N PRO A 124 -1.61 16.79 2.79
CA PRO A 124 -1.97 18.19 2.96
C PRO A 124 -3.42 18.31 3.44
N LEU A 125 -3.68 19.29 4.31
CA LEU A 125 -5.05 19.62 4.74
C LEU A 125 -5.76 20.39 3.63
N PHE A 126 -6.76 19.79 2.98
CA PHE A 126 -7.62 20.48 2.03
C PHE A 126 -8.81 21.14 2.75
N PRO A 127 -9.12 22.42 2.52
CA PRO A 127 -10.27 23.08 3.15
C PRO A 127 -11.60 22.50 2.63
N PHE A 128 -12.37 21.87 3.52
CA PHE A 128 -13.67 21.25 3.22
C PHE A 128 -14.79 22.29 3.08
N LYS A 129 -14.94 22.90 1.90
CA LYS A 129 -16.19 23.59 1.55
C LYS A 129 -16.73 23.02 0.23
N ASN A 130 -17.86 22.32 0.31
CA ASN A 130 -18.61 21.70 -0.80
C ASN A 130 -17.90 20.50 -1.45
N ARG A 131 -18.03 19.33 -0.82
CA ARG A 131 -17.63 18.03 -1.38
C ARG A 131 -18.42 17.75 -2.66
N MET A 132 -17.73 17.49 -3.77
CA MET A 132 -18.32 17.06 -5.04
C MET A 132 -17.90 15.60 -5.30
N GLU A 133 -18.80 14.76 -5.81
CA GLU A 133 -18.43 13.38 -6.17
C GLU A 133 -17.71 13.36 -7.53
N CYS A 134 -16.42 12.97 -7.52
CA CYS A 134 -15.63 12.73 -8.73
C CYS A 134 -14.97 11.34 -8.68
N SER A 135 -14.43 10.89 -9.83
CA SER A 135 -13.64 9.67 -9.92
C SER A 135 -12.33 9.79 -9.14
N SER A 136 -12.07 8.86 -8.23
CA SER A 136 -10.82 8.80 -7.47
C SER A 136 -9.65 8.49 -8.40
N LEU A 137 -8.62 9.36 -8.39
CA LEU A 137 -7.40 9.25 -9.20
C LEU A 137 -6.41 8.23 -8.62
N CYS A 138 -6.47 8.00 -7.31
CA CYS A 138 -5.70 7.00 -6.60
C CYS A 138 -6.59 6.29 -5.58
N LYS A 139 -6.19 5.09 -5.16
CA LYS A 139 -6.81 4.32 -4.07
C LYS A 139 -5.88 4.22 -2.86
N SER A 140 -4.57 4.28 -3.07
CA SER A 140 -3.55 4.26 -2.01
C SER A 140 -2.26 4.99 -2.44
N ASP A 141 -1.36 5.27 -1.49
CA ASP A 141 -0.08 5.98 -1.71
C ASP A 141 0.75 5.41 -2.86
N ILE A 142 0.55 4.14 -3.21
CA ILE A 142 1.28 3.45 -4.27
C ILE A 142 0.85 3.85 -5.68
N ASP A 143 -0.40 4.27 -5.86
CA ASP A 143 -0.91 4.72 -7.16
C ASP A 143 -0.30 6.07 -7.55
N CYS A 144 0.35 6.72 -6.58
CA CYS A 144 0.97 8.01 -6.73
C CYS A 144 2.45 7.88 -7.07
N PRO A 145 3.02 8.78 -7.88
CA PRO A 145 4.44 8.74 -8.21
C PRO A 145 5.31 9.15 -7.00
N GLN A 146 6.60 8.81 -7.06
CA GLN A 146 7.63 9.33 -6.15
C GLN A 146 7.23 9.26 -4.66
N SER A 147 7.24 10.39 -3.95
CA SER A 147 6.86 10.53 -2.55
C SER A 147 5.42 10.99 -2.33
N ASP A 148 4.60 11.08 -3.38
CA ASP A 148 3.23 11.59 -3.27
C ASP A 148 2.32 10.59 -2.58
N LYS A 149 1.49 11.06 -1.67
CA LYS A 149 0.50 10.25 -0.94
C LYS A 149 -0.85 10.33 -1.62
N CYS A 150 -1.63 9.27 -1.50
CA CYS A 150 -3.01 9.29 -1.95
C CYS A 150 -3.86 9.91 -0.85
N CYS A 151 -4.29 11.14 -1.10
CA CYS A 151 -4.89 11.99 -0.10
C CYS A 151 -6.34 12.27 -0.44
N GLU A 152 -7.19 12.27 0.59
CA GLU A 152 -8.57 12.72 0.46
C GLU A 152 -8.57 14.23 0.17
N SER A 153 -9.21 14.62 -0.92
CA SER A 153 -9.34 16.00 -1.38
C SER A 153 -10.81 16.41 -1.43
N MET A 154 -11.09 17.59 -1.97
CA MET A 154 -12.46 18.09 -2.17
C MET A 154 -13.31 17.22 -3.12
N CYS A 155 -12.68 16.36 -3.93
CA CYS A 155 -13.31 15.60 -5.00
C CYS A 155 -12.93 14.10 -5.01
N GLY A 156 -12.78 13.47 -3.84
CA GLY A 156 -12.34 12.07 -3.72
C GLY A 156 -10.83 11.97 -3.46
N PHE A 157 -10.19 10.90 -3.90
CA PHE A 157 -8.76 10.66 -3.63
C PHE A 157 -7.86 11.11 -4.79
N VAL A 158 -6.80 11.85 -4.46
CA VAL A 158 -5.82 12.38 -5.42
C VAL A 158 -4.40 12.21 -4.91
N CYS A 159 -3.45 12.09 -5.83
CA CYS A 159 -2.04 12.10 -5.49
C CYS A 159 -1.58 13.51 -5.12
N ALA A 160 -1.07 13.67 -3.90
CA ALA A 160 -0.61 14.94 -3.39
C ALA A 160 0.76 14.77 -2.73
N MET A 161 1.61 15.79 -2.87
CA MET A 161 2.93 15.81 -2.25
C MET A 161 2.80 15.62 -0.74
N ALA A 162 3.46 14.59 -0.20
CA ALA A 162 3.49 14.33 1.23
C ALA A 162 4.20 15.47 1.97
N TRP A 163 3.58 16.01 3.01
CA TRP A 163 4.26 16.92 3.92
C TRP A 163 5.18 16.13 4.84
N THR A 164 6.47 16.14 4.54
CA THR A 164 7.50 15.61 5.42
C THR A 164 7.77 16.65 6.51
N ALA A 165 7.38 16.33 7.74
CA ALA A 165 7.75 17.14 8.89
C ALA A 165 9.29 17.19 8.95
N LYS A 166 9.88 18.39 9.06
CA LYS A 166 11.35 18.53 9.14
C LYS A 166 11.88 17.74 10.34
N SER A 167 13.10 17.24 10.26
CA SER A 167 13.70 16.38 11.28
C SER A 167 13.70 17.02 12.67
N GLY A 168 13.46 16.22 13.71
CA GLY A 168 13.46 16.63 15.12
C GLY A 168 12.09 17.05 15.69
N PHE A 169 12.03 17.21 17.00
CA PHE A 169 10.79 17.45 17.76
C PHE A 169 10.57 18.92 18.06
N CYS A 170 9.31 19.37 18.09
CA CYS A 170 9.00 20.71 18.56
C CYS A 170 9.41 20.86 20.04
N PRO A 171 9.99 22.01 20.44
CA PRO A 171 10.22 22.31 21.84
C PRO A 171 8.94 22.19 22.66
N HIS A 172 9.07 21.76 23.92
CA HIS A 172 7.93 21.66 24.82
C HIS A 172 7.15 22.99 24.89
N LYS A 173 5.82 22.89 24.76
CA LYS A 173 4.91 24.02 24.91
C LYS A 173 4.89 24.49 26.38
N PRO A 174 4.83 25.81 26.67
CA PRO A 174 4.72 26.30 28.03
C PRO A 174 3.39 25.86 28.64
N VAL A 175 3.41 25.54 29.94
CA VAL A 175 2.22 25.10 30.69
C VAL A 175 1.15 26.18 30.74
N VAL A 176 1.57 27.46 30.80
CA VAL A 176 0.68 28.62 30.78
C VAL A 176 1.15 29.58 29.68
N CYS A 177 0.21 30.02 28.84
CA CYS A 177 0.46 31.04 27.83
C CYS A 177 -0.20 32.35 28.28
N SER A 178 0.61 33.37 28.57
CA SER A 178 0.11 34.69 28.98
C SER A 178 -0.61 35.41 27.84
N THR A 179 -0.19 35.17 26.60
CA THR A 179 -0.79 35.69 25.37
C THR A 179 -0.69 34.65 24.26
N PHE A 180 -1.65 34.64 23.34
CA PHE A 180 -1.59 33.84 22.12
C PHE A 180 -1.22 34.74 20.95
N ASP A 181 -0.04 34.51 20.38
CA ASP A 181 0.41 35.27 19.22
C ASP A 181 -0.34 34.83 17.96
N ARG A 182 -0.51 35.77 17.01
CA ARG A 182 -1.00 35.43 15.67
C ARG A 182 -0.06 34.40 15.02
N PRO A 183 -0.62 33.43 14.27
CA PRO A 183 0.17 32.37 13.64
C PRO A 183 1.18 32.97 12.65
N LYS A 184 2.46 32.66 12.85
CA LYS A 184 3.57 33.07 11.96
C LYS A 184 3.89 32.02 10.89
N CYS A 185 3.35 30.81 11.06
CA CYS A 185 3.44 29.70 10.14
C CYS A 185 2.17 28.86 10.28
N LEU A 186 1.84 28.06 9.28
CA LEU A 186 0.78 27.06 9.30
C LEU A 186 1.36 25.65 9.19
N GLN A 187 2.53 25.52 8.57
CA GLN A 187 3.23 24.26 8.33
C GLN A 187 4.75 24.47 8.33
N ASP A 188 5.51 23.38 8.45
CA ASP A 188 6.99 23.41 8.50
C ASP A 188 7.60 24.13 7.28
N ASN A 189 7.00 24.02 6.09
CA ASN A 189 7.52 24.65 4.87
C ASN A 189 7.42 26.18 4.87
N ASP A 190 6.56 26.75 5.73
CA ASP A 190 6.49 28.20 5.91
C ASP A 190 7.68 28.72 6.74
N CYS A 191 8.42 27.80 7.37
CA CYS A 191 9.58 28.10 8.20
C CYS A 191 10.90 27.84 7.44
N PRO A 192 12.00 28.54 7.83
CA PRO A 192 13.34 28.29 7.31
C PRO A 192 13.73 26.80 7.38
N VAL A 193 14.68 26.37 6.54
CA VAL A 193 15.09 24.96 6.42
C VAL A 193 15.49 24.33 7.78
N SER A 194 16.02 25.12 8.71
CA SER A 194 16.41 24.68 10.05
C SER A 194 15.29 24.68 11.11
N GLN A 195 14.08 25.14 10.79
CA GLN A 195 13.01 25.39 11.77
C GLN A 195 11.71 24.69 11.41
N LYS A 196 11.00 24.21 12.43
CA LYS A 196 9.67 23.59 12.36
C LYS A 196 8.59 24.57 12.79
N CYS A 197 7.39 24.45 12.22
CA CYS A 197 6.23 25.18 12.69
C CYS A 197 5.64 24.49 13.93
N CYS A 198 5.81 25.11 15.08
CA CYS A 198 5.51 24.52 16.38
C CYS A 198 4.44 25.33 17.13
N SER A 199 3.62 24.64 17.91
CA SER A 199 2.63 25.26 18.80
C SER A 199 3.29 25.70 20.11
N HIS A 200 3.61 26.99 20.23
CA HIS A 200 4.28 27.58 21.38
C HIS A 200 3.68 28.95 21.72
N CYS A 201 2.50 28.91 22.36
CA CYS A 201 1.64 30.09 22.61
C CYS A 201 1.30 30.84 21.30
N GLY A 202 0.93 30.08 20.28
CA GLY A 202 0.80 30.50 18.87
C GLY A 202 1.63 29.59 17.95
N LEU A 203 1.36 29.59 16.64
CA LEU A 203 2.19 28.85 15.66
C LEU A 203 3.44 29.66 15.31
N LYS A 204 4.61 29.10 15.59
CA LYS A 204 5.91 29.79 15.43
C LYS A 204 6.94 28.85 14.81
N CYS A 205 7.82 29.40 13.99
CA CYS A 205 9.00 28.71 13.51
C CYS A 205 10.02 28.60 14.64
N LEU A 206 10.29 27.38 15.10
CA LEU A 206 11.22 27.07 16.18
C LEU A 206 12.25 26.04 15.72
N GLU A 207 13.46 26.13 16.27
CA GLU A 207 14.46 25.10 16.05
C GLU A 207 14.02 23.78 16.71
N PRO A 208 14.11 22.64 15.99
CA PRO A 208 13.76 21.34 16.53
C PRO A 208 14.76 20.86 17.58
N GLN A 209 14.25 20.18 18.61
CA GLN A 209 15.05 19.38 19.54
C GLN A 209 15.41 18.03 18.91
N LYS A 210 16.62 17.53 19.19
CA LYS A 210 17.09 16.23 18.71
C LYS A 210 16.42 15.08 19.44
#